data_AF-A0A533X0D0-F1
#
_entry.id   AF-A0A533X0D0-F1
#
_cell.length_a   1.000
_cell.length_b   1.000
_cell.length_c   1.000
_cell.angle_alpha   90.00
_cell.angle_beta   90.00
_cell.angle_gamma   90.00
#
_symmetry.space_group_name_H-M   'P 1'
#
loop_
_entity.id
_entity.type
_entity.pdbx_description
1 polymer ?
#
loop_
_entity_poly.entity_id
_entity_poly.type
_entity_poly.pdbx_seq_one_letter_code
_entity_poly.pdbx_strand_id
1 'polypeptide(L)'
;MVENSQVQLVEKPTPAALNRFVKPVDINKLVAQYGTPLYLIDEDTLHAKAKELHSAYSKFNGPVKVAYSIKANFTPAVIKTFMKDGVTFDLTSLGELYFIKQCKADPENVIYTSVTEEQEEYIEVLQSGVRRVVVSSFNGMTNLAAAASKVGSRPLTMIRVNPEVGVKAEVRASYRNGKFGVPFNGGTIDSATKMVKHLMGSDLLKFEGFHFHLGSQITDFSCYTHALDKMDAFMTKMKKENPGFQVNTFDIGGGTPVFY
;
A
#
# COMPACT_ATOMS: atom_id res chain seq x y z
N MET A 1 -30.56 15.97 -1.66
CA MET A 1 -29.99 14.62 -1.78
C MET A 1 -29.64 14.46 -3.25
N VAL A 2 -28.35 14.49 -3.58
CA VAL A 2 -27.87 14.48 -4.97
C VAL A 2 -27.66 13.03 -5.37
N GLU A 3 -28.38 12.59 -6.40
CA GLU A 3 -28.27 11.27 -7.01
C GLU A 3 -26.87 11.07 -7.60
N ASN A 4 -26.08 10.20 -6.98
CA ASN A 4 -24.77 9.75 -7.47
C ASN A 4 -24.85 8.29 -7.96
N SER A 5 -25.78 8.02 -8.85
CA SER A 5 -25.79 6.77 -9.61
C SER A 5 -25.91 7.10 -11.09
N GLN A 6 -24.80 7.49 -11.71
CA GLN A 6 -24.67 7.31 -13.15
C GLN A 6 -24.51 5.81 -13.42
N VAL A 7 -25.62 5.08 -13.39
CA VAL A 7 -25.72 3.84 -14.16
C VAL A 7 -25.80 4.30 -15.61
N GLN A 8 -24.69 4.26 -16.34
CA GLN A 8 -24.74 4.35 -17.79
C GLN A 8 -25.42 3.07 -18.31
N LEU A 9 -26.75 3.12 -18.42
CA LEU A 9 -27.47 2.18 -19.26
C LEU A 9 -27.13 2.55 -20.70
N VAL A 10 -26.15 1.83 -21.26
CA VAL A 10 -25.81 1.94 -22.68
C VAL A 10 -26.95 1.30 -23.46
N GLU A 11 -27.95 2.10 -23.84
CA GLU A 11 -29.16 1.63 -24.54
C GLU A 11 -28.87 1.06 -25.94
N LYS A 12 -27.69 1.35 -26.52
CA LYS A 12 -27.20 0.70 -27.74
C LYS A 12 -25.67 0.59 -27.71
N PRO A 13 -25.07 -0.61 -27.75
CA PRO A 13 -23.62 -0.75 -27.77
C PRO A 13 -23.09 -0.26 -29.12
N THR A 14 -22.42 0.90 -29.14
CA THR A 14 -21.57 1.29 -30.26
C THR A 14 -20.34 0.36 -30.24
N PRO A 15 -20.07 -0.46 -31.28
CA PRO A 15 -19.08 -1.55 -31.20
C PRO A 15 -17.60 -1.14 -31.12
N ALA A 16 -17.25 0.13 -30.97
CA ALA A 16 -15.87 0.61 -31.01
C ALA A 16 -15.62 1.68 -29.93
N ALA A 17 -15.26 1.23 -28.71
CA ALA A 17 -14.40 1.94 -27.74
C ALA A 17 -14.55 1.43 -26.28
N LEU A 18 -15.57 0.62 -25.97
CA LEU A 18 -15.90 0.29 -24.58
C LEU A 18 -15.10 -0.88 -23.97
N ASN A 19 -14.37 -1.66 -24.76
CA ASN A 19 -13.50 -2.71 -24.22
C ASN A 19 -12.26 -2.88 -25.11
N ARG A 20 -11.09 -2.50 -24.60
CA ARG A 20 -9.83 -2.48 -25.37
C ARG A 20 -9.28 -3.89 -25.68
N PHE A 21 -9.83 -4.94 -25.07
CA PHE A 21 -9.19 -6.26 -25.04
C PHE A 21 -10.08 -7.44 -25.45
N VAL A 22 -11.41 -7.26 -25.53
CA VAL A 22 -12.35 -8.33 -25.91
C VAL A 22 -13.30 -7.84 -27.00
N LYS A 23 -13.42 -8.63 -28.08
CA LYS A 23 -14.35 -8.31 -29.18
C LYS A 23 -15.81 -8.50 -28.72
N PRO A 24 -16.78 -7.71 -29.21
CA PRO A 24 -18.19 -7.85 -28.83
C PRO A 24 -18.75 -9.28 -29.00
N VAL A 25 -18.32 -10.01 -30.02
CA VAL A 25 -18.75 -11.40 -30.26
C VAL A 25 -18.30 -12.35 -29.13
N ASP A 26 -17.13 -12.12 -28.55
CA ASP A 26 -16.61 -12.95 -27.46
C ASP A 26 -17.30 -12.60 -26.14
N ILE A 27 -17.64 -11.32 -25.93
CA ILE A 27 -18.46 -10.88 -24.79
C ILE A 27 -19.82 -11.59 -24.81
N ASN A 28 -20.50 -11.65 -25.96
CA ASN A 28 -21.81 -12.32 -26.06
C ASN A 28 -21.74 -13.82 -25.74
N LYS A 29 -20.67 -14.50 -26.15
CA LYS A 29 -20.44 -15.91 -25.79
C LYS A 29 -20.26 -16.07 -24.29
N LEU A 30 -19.47 -15.21 -23.66
CA LEU A 30 -19.25 -15.23 -22.21
C LEU A 30 -20.54 -14.92 -21.44
N VAL A 31 -21.35 -13.96 -21.90
CA VAL A 31 -22.66 -13.65 -21.32
C VAL A 31 -23.63 -14.82 -21.46
N ALA A 32 -23.68 -15.47 -22.63
CA ALA A 32 -24.52 -16.65 -22.82
C ALA A 32 -24.11 -17.82 -21.91
N GLN A 33 -22.80 -17.94 -21.62
CA GLN A 33 -22.26 -19.00 -20.78
C GLN A 33 -22.38 -18.72 -19.27
N TYR A 34 -22.13 -17.48 -18.82
CA TYR A 34 -21.97 -17.13 -17.41
C TYR A 34 -23.07 -16.20 -16.86
N GLY A 35 -23.95 -15.68 -17.72
CA GLY A 35 -25.02 -14.74 -17.33
C GLY A 35 -24.52 -13.32 -17.06
N THR A 36 -25.40 -12.48 -16.51
CA THR A 36 -25.12 -11.09 -16.11
C THR A 36 -25.67 -10.76 -14.71
N PRO A 37 -25.05 -9.82 -13.97
CA PRO A 37 -23.88 -9.01 -14.33
C PRO A 37 -22.58 -9.83 -14.39
N LEU A 38 -21.68 -9.49 -15.33
CA LEU A 38 -20.43 -10.19 -15.57
C LEU A 38 -19.24 -9.21 -15.48
N TYR A 39 -18.25 -9.55 -14.66
CA TYR A 39 -16.97 -8.86 -14.61
C TYR A 39 -15.94 -9.61 -15.45
N LEU A 40 -15.31 -8.90 -16.38
CA LEU A 40 -14.20 -9.41 -17.20
C LEU A 40 -12.90 -8.78 -16.72
N ILE A 41 -11.91 -9.61 -16.42
CA ILE A 41 -10.57 -9.19 -16.03
C ILE A 41 -9.62 -9.67 -17.11
N ASP A 42 -8.88 -8.73 -17.71
CA ASP A 42 -7.85 -9.04 -18.69
C ASP A 42 -6.51 -9.28 -17.99
N GLU A 43 -6.07 -10.54 -17.94
CA GLU A 43 -4.81 -10.95 -17.31
C GLU A 43 -3.60 -10.31 -17.99
N ASP A 44 -3.62 -10.15 -19.33
CA ASP A 44 -2.51 -9.55 -20.08
C ASP A 44 -2.33 -8.07 -19.71
N THR A 45 -3.43 -7.36 -19.47
CA THR A 45 -3.38 -5.98 -18.95
C THR A 45 -2.75 -5.92 -17.57
N LEU A 46 -3.02 -6.88 -16.68
CA LEU A 46 -2.39 -6.92 -15.35
C LEU A 46 -0.86 -7.10 -15.46
N HIS A 47 -0.43 -8.07 -16.28
CA HIS A 47 1.00 -8.30 -16.57
C HIS A 47 1.67 -7.06 -17.17
N ALA A 48 1.02 -6.42 -18.15
CA ALA A 48 1.54 -5.21 -18.78
C ALA A 48 1.70 -4.06 -17.78
N LYS A 49 0.76 -3.89 -16.85
CA LYS A 49 0.81 -2.82 -15.82
C LYS A 49 1.88 -3.08 -14.76
N ALA A 50 2.06 -4.33 -14.32
CA ALA A 50 3.14 -4.70 -13.43
C ALA A 50 4.51 -4.39 -14.09
N LYS A 51 4.70 -4.81 -15.35
CA LYS A 51 5.91 -4.54 -16.12
C LYS A 51 6.16 -3.04 -16.33
N GLU A 52 5.12 -2.27 -16.64
CA GLU A 52 5.21 -0.81 -16.81
C GLU A 52 5.73 -0.14 -15.53
N LEU A 53 5.17 -0.49 -14.37
CA LEU A 53 5.60 0.04 -13.07
C LEU A 53 7.04 -0.35 -12.75
N HIS A 54 7.43 -1.62 -12.93
CA HIS A 54 8.82 -2.03 -12.74
C HIS A 54 9.79 -1.27 -13.66
N SER A 55 9.42 -1.09 -14.94
CA SER A 55 10.25 -0.39 -15.92
C SER A 55 10.41 1.11 -15.61
N ALA A 56 9.39 1.74 -15.02
CA ALA A 56 9.44 3.14 -14.62
C ALA A 56 10.56 3.44 -13.60
N TYR A 57 10.94 2.45 -12.79
CA TYR A 57 12.04 2.57 -11.82
C TYR A 57 13.39 2.01 -12.32
N SER A 58 13.52 1.66 -13.61
CA SER A 58 14.75 1.07 -14.17
C SER A 58 16.03 1.92 -14.01
N LYS A 59 15.89 3.23 -13.81
CA LYS A 59 17.01 4.16 -13.57
C LYS A 59 17.33 4.38 -12.09
N PHE A 60 16.56 3.79 -11.18
CA PHE A 60 16.83 3.89 -9.75
C PHE A 60 17.95 2.91 -9.36
N ASN A 61 19.01 3.42 -8.72
CA ASN A 61 20.22 2.64 -8.39
C ASN A 61 20.08 1.76 -7.13
N GLY A 62 18.85 1.47 -6.69
CA GLY A 62 18.57 0.66 -5.51
C GLY A 62 17.54 -0.44 -5.79
N PRO A 63 17.30 -1.33 -4.82
CA PRO A 63 16.25 -2.34 -4.94
C PRO A 63 14.87 -1.67 -5.02
N VAL A 64 14.02 -2.16 -5.90
CA VAL A 64 12.65 -1.66 -6.09
C VAL A 64 11.68 -2.82 -5.93
N LYS A 65 10.63 -2.60 -5.16
CA LYS A 65 9.47 -3.49 -5.08
C LYS A 65 8.24 -2.73 -5.52
N VAL A 66 7.43 -3.35 -6.36
CA VAL A 66 6.06 -2.91 -6.64
C VAL A 66 5.15 -3.67 -5.68
N ALA A 67 4.35 -2.94 -4.90
CA ALA A 67 3.39 -3.52 -3.97
C ALA A 67 1.96 -3.26 -4.47
N TYR A 68 1.23 -4.32 -4.80
CA TYR A 68 -0.19 -4.25 -5.16
C TYR A 68 -1.04 -4.12 -3.90
N SER A 69 -1.79 -3.03 -3.79
CA SER A 69 -2.74 -2.83 -2.69
C SER A 69 -3.99 -3.66 -2.95
N ILE A 70 -4.11 -4.77 -2.20
CA ILE A 70 -5.09 -5.82 -2.49
C ILE A 70 -6.55 -5.38 -2.28
N LYS A 71 -6.77 -4.30 -1.52
CA LYS A 71 -8.06 -3.61 -1.39
C LYS A 71 -8.69 -3.22 -2.74
N ALA A 72 -7.90 -3.11 -3.81
CA ALA A 72 -8.41 -2.84 -5.15
C ALA A 72 -9.14 -4.05 -5.75
N ASN A 73 -8.60 -5.26 -5.60
CA ASN A 73 -9.23 -6.52 -6.01
C ASN A 73 -8.49 -7.72 -5.37
N PHE A 74 -9.11 -8.35 -4.37
CA PHE A 74 -8.56 -9.51 -3.65
C PHE A 74 -8.93 -10.86 -4.27
N THR A 75 -9.43 -10.90 -5.51
CA THR A 75 -9.79 -12.15 -6.16
C THR A 75 -8.56 -13.04 -6.32
N PRO A 76 -8.61 -14.34 -5.95
CA PRO A 76 -7.46 -15.24 -6.04
C PRO A 76 -6.79 -15.32 -7.41
N ALA A 77 -7.53 -15.14 -8.50
CA ALA A 77 -6.98 -15.09 -9.85
C ALA A 77 -6.02 -13.90 -10.02
N VAL A 78 -6.44 -12.69 -9.61
CA VAL A 78 -5.62 -11.45 -9.68
C VAL A 78 -4.36 -11.58 -8.83
N ILE A 79 -4.50 -12.08 -7.60
CA ILE A 79 -3.37 -12.32 -6.70
C ILE A 79 -2.35 -13.26 -7.36
N LYS A 80 -2.82 -14.41 -7.88
CA LYS A 80 -1.96 -15.39 -8.54
C LYS A 80 -1.28 -14.85 -9.80
N THR A 81 -1.95 -14.00 -10.56
CA THR A 81 -1.33 -13.29 -11.70
C THR A 81 -0.15 -12.45 -11.24
N PHE A 82 -0.36 -11.57 -10.25
CA PHE A 82 0.71 -10.72 -9.72
C PHE A 82 1.84 -11.49 -9.02
N MET A 83 1.55 -12.66 -8.44
CA MET A 83 2.58 -13.57 -7.92
C MET A 83 3.54 -14.04 -9.04
N LYS A 84 3.04 -14.31 -10.25
CA LYS A 84 3.89 -14.69 -11.40
C LYS A 84 4.85 -13.56 -11.80
N ASP A 85 4.45 -12.32 -11.56
CA ASP A 85 5.23 -11.11 -11.91
C ASP A 85 6.18 -10.67 -10.79
N GLY A 86 6.24 -11.39 -9.66
CA GLY A 86 7.10 -11.02 -8.53
C GLY A 86 6.64 -9.78 -7.76
N VAL A 87 5.35 -9.43 -7.87
CA VAL A 87 4.74 -8.29 -7.18
C VAL A 87 4.54 -8.61 -5.70
N THR A 88 4.88 -7.65 -4.84
CA THR A 88 4.60 -7.68 -3.38
C THR A 88 3.15 -7.30 -3.12
N PHE A 89 2.57 -7.67 -1.98
CA PHE A 89 1.20 -7.31 -1.62
C PHE A 89 1.17 -6.38 -0.40
N ASP A 90 0.42 -5.29 -0.52
CA ASP A 90 0.09 -4.37 0.58
C ASP A 90 -1.30 -4.70 1.11
N LEU A 91 -1.36 -5.03 2.40
CA LEU A 91 -2.54 -5.49 3.12
C LEU A 91 -2.85 -4.53 4.26
N THR A 92 -4.13 -4.40 4.57
CA THR A 92 -4.65 -3.51 5.61
C THR A 92 -5.54 -4.21 6.63
N SER A 93 -5.86 -5.49 6.41
CA SER A 93 -6.72 -6.29 7.30
C SER A 93 -6.43 -7.79 7.28
N LEU A 94 -6.87 -8.51 8.31
CA LEU A 94 -6.81 -9.98 8.38
C LEU A 94 -7.67 -10.66 7.31
N GLY A 95 -8.75 -10.01 6.86
CA GLY A 95 -9.58 -10.50 5.75
C GLY A 95 -8.79 -10.56 4.44
N GLU A 96 -7.92 -9.58 4.20
CA GLU A 96 -7.02 -9.59 3.03
C GLU A 96 -5.89 -10.62 3.21
N LEU A 97 -5.36 -10.76 4.43
CA LEU A 97 -4.38 -11.80 4.77
C LEU A 97 -4.90 -13.21 4.50
N TYR A 98 -6.20 -13.44 4.73
CA TYR A 98 -6.84 -14.71 4.39
C TYR A 98 -6.66 -15.07 2.91
N PHE A 99 -6.95 -14.15 1.98
CA PHE A 99 -6.81 -14.42 0.54
C PHE A 99 -5.35 -14.67 0.11
N ILE A 100 -4.41 -13.94 0.71
CA ILE A 100 -2.96 -14.17 0.50
C ILE A 100 -2.56 -15.58 0.95
N LYS A 101 -3.02 -16.02 2.12
CA LYS A 101 -2.78 -17.38 2.62
C LYS A 101 -3.42 -18.45 1.74
N GLN A 102 -4.65 -18.24 1.27
CA GLN A 102 -5.32 -19.17 0.35
C GLN A 102 -4.58 -19.30 -1.00
N CYS A 103 -3.97 -18.22 -1.47
CA CYS A 103 -3.14 -18.24 -2.67
C CYS A 103 -1.74 -18.82 -2.44
N LYS A 104 -1.38 -19.12 -1.17
CA LYS A 104 -0.05 -19.58 -0.77
C LYS A 104 1.06 -18.62 -1.20
N ALA A 105 0.78 -17.32 -1.15
CA ALA A 105 1.82 -16.33 -1.42
C ALA A 105 2.87 -16.35 -0.30
N ASP A 106 4.11 -16.09 -0.67
CA ASP A 106 5.21 -16.00 0.29
C ASP A 106 4.97 -14.79 1.22
N PRO A 107 4.88 -14.98 2.56
CA PRO A 107 4.71 -13.87 3.49
C PRO A 107 5.87 -12.88 3.48
N GLU A 108 7.06 -13.25 2.96
CA GLU A 108 8.16 -12.32 2.71
C GLU A 108 7.86 -11.32 1.58
N ASN A 109 6.80 -11.53 0.80
CA ASN A 109 6.29 -10.60 -0.21
C ASN A 109 5.02 -9.88 0.26
N VAL A 110 4.87 -9.69 1.57
CA VAL A 110 3.78 -8.92 2.16
C VAL A 110 4.31 -7.71 2.93
N ILE A 111 3.63 -6.59 2.78
CA ILE A 111 3.69 -5.42 3.65
C ILE A 111 2.32 -5.30 4.33
N TYR A 112 2.31 -5.23 5.66
CA TYR A 112 1.07 -5.11 6.42
C TYR A 112 0.93 -3.71 7.01
N THR A 113 0.02 -2.93 6.44
CA THR A 113 -0.32 -1.57 6.81
C THR A 113 -1.62 -1.56 7.63
N SER A 114 -1.52 -1.97 8.89
CA SER A 114 -2.69 -2.07 9.78
C SER A 114 -3.43 -0.73 9.90
N VAL A 115 -4.76 -0.81 9.93
CA VAL A 115 -5.64 0.35 10.17
C VAL A 115 -6.04 0.45 11.64
N THR A 116 -6.15 -0.67 12.33
CA THR A 116 -6.61 -0.79 13.72
C THR A 116 -5.45 -0.78 14.72
N GLU A 117 -4.28 -1.28 14.32
CA GLU A 117 -3.06 -1.41 15.12
C GLU A 117 -3.28 -2.15 16.45
N GLU A 118 -4.18 -3.14 16.45
CA GLU A 118 -4.51 -3.97 17.61
C GLU A 118 -3.45 -5.06 17.83
N GLN A 119 -3.19 -5.40 19.10
CA GLN A 119 -2.19 -6.40 19.43
C GLN A 119 -2.56 -7.79 18.88
N GLU A 120 -3.82 -8.19 19.02
CA GLU A 120 -4.36 -9.48 18.57
C GLU A 120 -4.22 -9.63 17.06
N GLU A 121 -4.54 -8.56 16.31
CA GLU A 121 -4.33 -8.50 14.87
C GLU A 121 -2.85 -8.71 14.51
N TYR A 122 -1.93 -8.02 15.18
CA TYR A 122 -0.50 -8.21 14.92
C TYR A 122 0.01 -9.60 15.29
N ILE A 123 -0.54 -10.26 16.32
CA ILE A 123 -0.18 -11.64 16.64
C ILE A 123 -0.50 -12.55 15.45
N GLU A 124 -1.70 -12.44 14.88
CA GLU A 124 -2.11 -13.27 13.72
C GLU A 124 -1.24 -13.00 12.49
N VAL A 125 -0.95 -11.72 12.20
CA VAL A 125 -0.08 -11.30 11.09
C VAL A 125 1.33 -11.87 11.25
N LEU A 126 1.91 -11.78 12.43
CA LEU A 126 3.26 -12.28 12.69
C LEU A 126 3.29 -13.82 12.70
N GLN A 127 2.27 -14.49 13.21
CA GLN A 127 2.15 -15.96 13.16
C GLN A 127 2.02 -16.48 11.73
N SER A 128 1.44 -15.70 10.81
CA SER A 128 1.37 -16.08 9.39
C SER A 128 2.70 -15.94 8.65
N GLY A 129 3.77 -15.52 9.33
CA GLY A 129 5.10 -15.34 8.76
C GLY A 129 5.37 -13.95 8.20
N VAL A 130 4.41 -13.02 8.22
CA VAL A 130 4.65 -11.65 7.73
C VAL A 130 5.65 -10.96 8.64
N ARG A 131 6.62 -10.25 8.05
CA ARG A 131 7.68 -9.56 8.80
C ARG A 131 7.77 -8.06 8.55
N ARG A 132 7.25 -7.52 7.44
CA ARG A 132 7.21 -6.07 7.19
C ARG A 132 5.87 -5.50 7.64
N VAL A 133 5.92 -4.63 8.64
CA VAL A 133 4.73 -4.01 9.23
C VAL A 133 4.90 -2.50 9.24
N VAL A 134 3.86 -1.79 8.83
CA VAL A 134 3.78 -0.33 8.92
C VAL A 134 2.94 0.04 10.15
N VAL A 135 3.49 0.90 11.01
CA VAL A 135 2.79 1.46 12.16
C VAL A 135 2.47 2.94 11.92
N SER A 136 1.31 3.40 12.37
CA SER A 136 0.83 4.77 12.21
C SER A 136 0.68 5.54 13.52
N SER A 137 0.94 4.90 14.65
CA SER A 137 0.93 5.52 15.97
C SER A 137 1.95 4.88 16.90
N PHE A 138 2.31 5.58 17.98
CA PHE A 138 3.14 5.05 19.04
C PHE A 138 2.46 3.88 19.76
N ASN A 139 1.13 3.98 19.96
CA ASN A 139 0.35 2.90 20.56
C ASN A 139 0.36 1.63 19.68
N GLY A 140 0.21 1.79 18.37
CA GLY A 140 0.33 0.67 17.43
C GLY A 140 1.71 0.04 17.42
N MET A 141 2.76 0.86 17.51
CA MET A 141 4.13 0.36 17.68
C MET A 141 4.32 -0.42 19.00
N THR A 142 3.74 0.03 20.11
CA THR A 142 3.81 -0.72 21.38
C THR A 142 3.03 -2.02 21.31
N ASN A 143 1.87 -2.04 20.65
CA ASN A 143 1.08 -3.25 20.42
C ASN A 143 1.85 -4.24 19.53
N LEU A 144 2.50 -3.77 18.47
CA LEU A 144 3.35 -4.58 17.61
C LEU A 144 4.53 -5.18 18.40
N ALA A 145 5.18 -4.42 19.27
CA ALA A 145 6.25 -4.93 20.13
C ALA A 145 5.76 -6.04 21.07
N ALA A 146 4.59 -5.85 21.67
CA ALA A 146 3.97 -6.85 22.54
C ALA A 146 3.58 -8.13 21.77
N ALA A 147 3.07 -7.99 20.54
CA ALA A 147 2.80 -9.12 19.64
C ALA A 147 4.10 -9.83 19.24
N ALA A 148 5.14 -9.08 18.86
CA ALA A 148 6.45 -9.60 18.48
C ALA A 148 7.08 -10.44 19.61
N SER A 149 7.02 -9.94 20.84
CA SER A 149 7.47 -10.66 22.03
C SER A 149 6.69 -11.98 22.24
N LYS A 150 5.35 -11.94 22.14
CA LYS A 150 4.51 -13.15 22.28
C LYS A 150 4.80 -14.20 21.20
N VAL A 151 5.05 -13.78 19.96
CA VAL A 151 5.28 -14.67 18.82
C VAL A 151 6.75 -15.14 18.75
N GLY A 152 7.68 -14.45 19.41
CA GLY A 152 9.11 -14.73 19.32
C GLY A 152 9.70 -14.31 17.97
N SER A 153 9.25 -13.18 17.42
CA SER A 153 9.74 -12.64 16.15
C SER A 153 10.22 -11.19 16.32
N ARG A 154 11.01 -10.69 15.35
CA ARG A 154 11.47 -9.30 15.31
C ARG A 154 11.11 -8.69 13.95
N PRO A 155 9.90 -8.12 13.79
CA PRO A 155 9.48 -7.59 12.51
C PRO A 155 10.28 -6.34 12.09
N LEU A 156 10.36 -6.15 10.78
CA LEU A 156 10.84 -4.95 10.11
C LEU A 156 9.74 -3.90 10.14
N THR A 157 9.93 -2.86 10.93
CA THR A 157 8.92 -1.84 11.21
C THR A 157 9.21 -0.56 10.44
N MET A 158 8.25 -0.17 9.59
CA MET A 158 8.22 1.15 8.96
C MET A 158 7.26 2.05 9.71
N ILE A 159 7.56 3.35 9.75
CA ILE A 159 6.66 4.36 10.34
C ILE A 159 5.90 5.06 9.22
N ARG A 160 4.56 5.02 9.29
CA ARG A 160 3.70 5.83 8.44
C ARG A 160 3.77 7.28 8.87
N VAL A 161 4.21 8.13 7.97
CA VAL A 161 4.34 9.57 8.20
C VAL A 161 3.37 10.36 7.35
N ASN A 162 3.03 11.54 7.85
CA ASN A 162 2.21 12.50 7.13
C ASN A 162 3.09 13.68 6.72
N PRO A 163 3.47 13.79 5.42
CA PRO A 163 4.34 14.87 4.94
C PRO A 163 3.64 16.23 4.85
N GLU A 164 2.34 16.32 5.17
CA GLU A 164 1.54 17.56 5.14
C GLU A 164 1.70 18.32 3.81
N VAL A 165 1.59 17.62 2.68
CA VAL A 165 1.66 18.23 1.35
C VAL A 165 0.25 18.48 0.82
N GLY A 166 0.08 19.56 0.05
CA GLY A 166 -1.16 19.81 -0.67
C GLY A 166 -1.35 18.76 -1.78
N VAL A 167 -2.46 18.04 -1.76
CA VAL A 167 -2.79 17.02 -2.77
C VAL A 167 -4.07 17.41 -3.49
N LYS A 168 -4.01 17.50 -4.83
CA LYS A 168 -5.20 17.54 -5.69
C LYS A 168 -5.56 16.11 -6.06
N ALA A 169 -6.45 15.52 -5.26
CA ALA A 169 -6.90 14.13 -5.38
C ALA A 169 -8.39 14.03 -5.05
N GLU A 170 -9.03 12.98 -5.56
CA GLU A 170 -10.42 12.63 -5.25
C GLU A 170 -10.57 12.20 -3.78
N VAL A 171 -9.63 11.39 -3.28
CA VAL A 171 -9.50 11.05 -1.86
C VAL A 171 -8.15 11.52 -1.35
N ARG A 172 -8.17 12.31 -0.26
CA ARG A 172 -6.95 12.83 0.38
C ARG A 172 -6.63 12.03 1.63
N ALA A 173 -5.40 11.51 1.71
CA ALA A 173 -4.93 10.78 2.88
C ALA A 173 -3.87 11.57 3.69
N SER A 174 -3.28 12.63 3.12
CA SER A 174 -2.34 13.52 3.82
C SER A 174 -3.01 14.86 4.15
N TYR A 175 -3.27 15.11 5.44
CA TYR A 175 -3.73 16.40 5.97
C TYR A 175 -3.31 16.56 7.43
N ARG A 176 -3.09 17.79 7.92
CA ARG A 176 -2.53 18.08 9.26
C ARG A 176 -3.30 17.47 10.45
N ASN A 177 -4.56 17.06 10.26
CA ASN A 177 -5.39 16.35 11.24
C ASN A 177 -5.79 14.93 10.79
N GLY A 178 -4.95 14.34 9.93
CA GLY A 178 -5.05 12.98 9.39
C GLY A 178 -5.28 11.95 10.46
N LYS A 179 -6.23 11.03 10.26
CA LYS A 179 -6.26 9.79 11.08
C LYS A 179 -5.09 8.84 10.77
N PHE A 180 -4.34 9.13 9.70
CA PHE A 180 -3.27 8.27 9.22
C PHE A 180 -1.91 8.94 9.30
N GLY A 181 -0.98 8.20 9.91
CA GLY A 181 0.42 8.57 10.02
C GLY A 181 0.69 9.65 11.05
N VAL A 182 1.92 9.65 11.53
CA VAL A 182 2.39 10.64 12.50
C VAL A 182 3.04 11.83 11.79
N PRO A 183 2.99 13.04 12.37
CA PRO A 183 3.81 14.14 11.90
C PRO A 183 5.30 13.82 12.08
N PHE A 184 6.17 14.49 11.32
CA PHE A 184 7.62 14.31 11.49
C PHE A 184 8.10 14.62 12.89
N ASN A 185 7.59 15.72 13.45
CA ASN A 185 7.90 16.22 14.78
C ASN A 185 6.61 16.65 15.48
N GLY A 186 6.60 16.62 16.81
CA GLY A 186 5.45 17.07 17.58
C GLY A 186 5.71 17.06 19.09
N GLY A 187 4.85 17.75 19.82
CA GLY A 187 4.87 17.77 21.29
C GLY A 187 4.46 16.41 21.90
N THR A 188 3.62 15.64 21.20
CA THR A 188 3.12 14.32 21.62
C THR A 188 4.12 13.20 21.32
N ILE A 189 3.87 12.00 21.86
CA ILE A 189 4.70 10.82 21.60
C ILE A 189 4.53 10.32 20.14
N ASP A 190 3.36 10.56 19.54
CA ASP A 190 3.05 10.30 18.13
C ASP A 190 3.77 11.27 17.19
N SER A 191 5.06 11.07 17.03
CA SER A 191 5.88 11.74 16.01
C SER A 191 6.96 10.80 15.49
N ALA A 192 7.30 10.95 14.21
CA ALA A 192 8.29 10.10 13.56
C ALA A 192 9.63 10.15 14.31
N THR A 193 10.10 11.33 14.72
CA THR A 193 11.34 11.49 15.50
C THR A 193 11.36 10.64 16.77
N LYS A 194 10.28 10.67 17.56
CA LYS A 194 10.22 9.94 18.84
C LYS A 194 10.08 8.44 18.62
N MET A 195 9.27 8.04 17.65
CA MET A 195 9.09 6.62 17.28
C MET A 195 10.38 6.00 16.75
N VAL A 196 11.12 6.70 15.88
CA VAL A 196 12.43 6.24 15.38
C VAL A 196 13.40 6.00 16.55
N LYS A 197 13.52 6.96 17.48
CA LYS A 197 14.39 6.81 18.65
C LYS A 197 14.02 5.59 19.49
N HIS A 198 12.72 5.35 19.66
CA HIS A 198 12.24 4.16 20.37
C HIS A 198 12.59 2.87 19.64
N LEU A 199 12.38 2.80 18.31
CA LEU A 199 12.72 1.62 17.51
C LEU A 199 14.22 1.33 17.47
N MET A 200 15.06 2.36 17.39
CA MET A 200 16.53 2.21 17.40
C MET A 200 17.04 1.63 18.72
N GLY A 201 16.33 1.86 19.83
CA GLY A 201 16.64 1.28 21.14
C GLY A 201 15.88 -0.02 21.46
N SER A 202 15.09 -0.56 20.51
CA SER A 202 14.24 -1.73 20.74
C SER A 202 14.92 -3.02 20.28
N ASP A 203 14.92 -4.04 21.14
CA ASP A 203 15.32 -5.40 20.79
C ASP A 203 14.17 -6.22 20.18
N LEU A 204 12.93 -5.75 20.32
CA LEU A 204 11.71 -6.45 19.87
C LEU A 204 11.32 -6.10 18.44
N LEU A 205 11.67 -4.90 17.98
CA LEU A 205 11.38 -4.40 16.64
C LEU A 205 12.67 -4.02 15.94
N LYS A 206 12.65 -3.94 14.61
CA LYS A 206 13.76 -3.41 13.83
C LYS A 206 13.27 -2.24 13.01
N PHE A 207 13.85 -1.06 13.20
CA PHE A 207 13.57 0.07 12.33
C PHE A 207 14.00 -0.24 10.89
N GLU A 208 13.07 -0.09 9.95
CA GLU A 208 13.27 -0.40 8.54
C GLU A 208 13.20 0.85 7.66
N GLY A 209 12.36 1.82 8.04
CA GLY A 209 12.24 3.08 7.32
C GLY A 209 10.86 3.73 7.46
N PHE A 210 10.40 4.33 6.37
CA PHE A 210 9.16 5.14 6.37
C PHE A 210 8.22 4.74 5.25
N HIS A 211 6.94 4.99 5.50
CA HIS A 211 5.87 4.86 4.53
C HIS A 211 5.06 6.17 4.49
N PHE A 212 4.59 6.58 3.32
CA PHE A 212 3.51 7.57 3.23
C PHE A 212 2.50 7.19 2.13
N HIS A 213 1.29 7.74 2.22
CA HIS A 213 0.30 7.63 1.15
C HIS A 213 -0.45 8.95 1.06
N LEU A 214 -0.40 9.60 -0.10
CA LEU A 214 -0.91 10.96 -0.30
C LEU A 214 -2.41 10.99 -0.62
N GLY A 215 -2.93 9.95 -1.28
CA GLY A 215 -4.32 9.87 -1.72
C GLY A 215 -4.52 8.93 -2.91
N SER A 216 -5.70 8.99 -3.54
CA SER A 216 -6.04 8.25 -4.76
C SER A 216 -6.30 9.18 -5.95
N GLN A 217 -6.18 8.65 -7.17
CA GLN A 217 -6.41 9.42 -8.41
C GLN A 217 -5.56 10.70 -8.48
N ILE A 218 -4.28 10.60 -8.14
CA ILE A 218 -3.37 11.75 -8.14
C ILE A 218 -2.91 12.01 -9.58
N THR A 219 -3.40 13.09 -10.18
CA THR A 219 -3.00 13.53 -11.53
C THR A 219 -1.88 14.58 -11.51
N ASP A 220 -1.70 15.26 -10.38
CA ASP A 220 -0.61 16.21 -10.16
C ASP A 220 0.51 15.56 -9.33
N PHE A 221 1.51 15.01 -10.02
CA PHE A 221 2.61 14.29 -9.38
C PHE A 221 3.59 15.19 -8.61
N SER A 222 3.48 16.52 -8.70
CA SER A 222 4.35 17.45 -7.94
C SER A 222 4.21 17.26 -6.42
N CYS A 223 3.08 16.75 -5.95
CA CYS A 223 2.87 16.44 -4.54
C CYS A 223 3.82 15.35 -4.01
N TYR A 224 4.20 14.37 -4.84
CA TYR A 224 5.20 13.35 -4.48
C TYR A 224 6.59 13.96 -4.37
N THR A 225 6.99 14.83 -5.29
CA THR A 225 8.26 15.55 -5.22
C THR A 225 8.34 16.38 -3.94
N HIS A 226 7.31 17.17 -3.63
CA HIS A 226 7.27 17.94 -2.37
C HIS A 226 7.30 17.05 -1.12
N ALA A 227 6.66 15.87 -1.15
CA ALA A 227 6.71 14.93 -0.05
C ALA A 227 8.13 14.38 0.13
N LEU A 228 8.80 14.03 -0.97
CA LEU A 228 10.18 13.56 -0.99
C LEU A 228 11.16 14.62 -0.46
N ASP A 229 11.02 15.88 -0.86
CA ASP A 229 11.88 16.98 -0.38
C ASP A 229 11.77 17.15 1.15
N LYS A 230 10.54 17.11 1.67
CA LYS A 230 10.32 17.21 3.12
C LYS A 230 10.88 15.99 3.87
N MET A 231 10.75 14.81 3.27
CA MET A 231 11.28 13.56 3.82
C MET A 231 12.81 13.56 3.84
N ASP A 232 13.45 14.04 2.77
CA ASP A 232 14.91 14.18 2.70
C ASP A 232 15.43 15.15 3.78
N ALA A 233 14.79 16.32 3.93
CA ALA A 233 15.14 17.26 4.99
C ALA A 233 14.99 16.63 6.39
N PHE A 234 13.93 15.87 6.61
CA PHE A 234 13.69 15.16 7.86
C PHE A 234 14.74 14.07 8.12
N MET A 235 15.00 13.20 7.15
CA MET A 235 15.97 12.10 7.27
C MET A 235 17.40 12.61 7.43
N THR A 236 17.77 13.68 6.73
CA THR A 236 19.07 14.36 6.87
C THR A 236 19.27 14.87 8.29
N LYS A 237 18.25 15.51 8.88
CA LYS A 237 18.27 15.94 10.27
C LYS A 237 18.41 14.75 11.23
N MET A 238 17.60 13.70 11.05
CA MET A 238 17.65 12.49 11.88
C MET A 238 19.02 11.82 11.85
N LYS A 239 19.64 11.71 10.66
CA LYS A 239 20.97 11.14 10.48
C LYS A 239 22.06 11.96 11.20
N LYS A 240 21.95 13.29 11.19
CA LYS A 240 22.88 14.17 11.90
C LYS A 240 22.78 14.03 13.42
N GLU A 241 21.56 13.86 13.94
CA GLU A 241 21.29 13.83 15.38
C GLU A 241 21.46 12.44 16.01
N ASN A 242 21.38 11.36 15.23
CA ASN A 242 21.34 9.99 15.75
C ASN A 242 22.36 9.12 15.00
N PRO A 243 23.55 8.89 15.57
CA PRO A 243 24.50 7.92 15.04
C PRO A 243 23.85 6.53 14.91
N GLY A 244 24.00 5.89 13.75
CA GLY A 244 23.39 4.59 13.46
C GLY A 244 21.97 4.65 12.86
N PHE A 245 21.40 5.85 12.66
CA PHE A 245 20.16 5.99 11.90
C PHE A 245 20.38 5.64 10.42
N GLN A 246 19.65 4.64 9.94
CA GLN A 246 19.66 4.18 8.55
C GLN A 246 18.24 3.84 8.12
N VAL A 247 17.90 4.25 6.89
CA VAL A 247 16.64 3.89 6.23
C VAL A 247 16.98 2.87 5.14
N ASN A 248 16.37 1.69 5.21
CA ASN A 248 16.56 0.61 4.24
C ASN A 248 15.44 0.61 3.20
N THR A 249 14.22 0.90 3.64
CA THR A 249 13.03 0.95 2.79
C THR A 249 12.35 2.30 2.90
N PHE A 250 12.01 2.87 1.75
CA PHE A 250 11.20 4.07 1.68
C PHE A 250 10.00 3.83 0.76
N ASP A 251 8.83 3.63 1.37
CA ASP A 251 7.58 3.32 0.68
C ASP A 251 6.79 4.60 0.44
N ILE A 252 6.60 4.95 -0.84
CA ILE A 252 5.89 6.17 -1.25
C ILE A 252 4.38 5.95 -1.43
N GLY A 253 3.90 4.74 -1.14
CA GLY A 253 2.51 4.33 -1.26
C GLY A 253 1.99 4.32 -2.71
N GLY A 254 0.70 4.05 -2.84
CA GLY A 254 -0.01 4.14 -4.12
C GLY A 254 -0.58 5.54 -4.39
N GLY A 255 -1.54 5.61 -5.30
CA GLY A 255 -2.24 6.85 -5.69
C GLY A 255 -2.17 7.17 -7.18
N THR A 256 -1.37 6.40 -7.93
CA THR A 256 -1.28 6.45 -9.38
C THR A 256 -2.67 6.37 -10.00
N PRO A 257 -3.04 7.29 -10.91
CA PRO A 257 -4.39 7.40 -11.41
C PRO A 257 -4.65 6.36 -12.51
N VAL A 258 -5.93 6.02 -12.68
CA VAL A 258 -6.48 5.40 -13.89
C VAL A 258 -7.37 6.41 -14.60
N PHE A 259 -7.47 6.28 -15.93
CA PHE A 259 -8.39 7.06 -16.74
C PHE A 259 -9.71 6.31 -16.84
N TYR A 260 -10.77 6.85 -16.22
CA TYR A 260 -12.14 6.33 -16.27
C TYR A 260 -12.87 6.81 -17.53
#